data_AF-A0A7C3QP02-F1
#
_entry.id   AF-A0A7C3QP02-F1
#
_cell.length_a   1.000
_cell.length_b   1.000
_cell.length_c   1.000
_cell.angle_alpha   90.00
_cell.angle_beta   90.00
_cell.angle_gamma   90.00
#
_symmetry.space_group_name_H-M   'P 1'
#
loop_
_entity.id
_entity.type
_entity.pdbx_description
1 polymer ?
#
loop_
_entity_poly.entity_id
_entity_poly.type
_entity_poly.pdbx_seq_one_letter_code
_entity_poly.pdbx_strand_id
1 'polypeptide(L)'
;MEVNYPKIVSGINQESAELAAKFYSRISSKGVIKLSSIRAAEFSKLAEGVYRDVNIALSNELAMLSEIIGVNYYEVREAANSQPYCHLHLPGPGVGGPCIPVYPYFVVNVSTRKGFIPRLLLLARNINEFMPYETFKRFEKFMRSHGLRISDSRIGVLGVAFRGDTDDTRLSPSHDFIALLKARGCKDIIAHDPLVTGDEILEQLGVPLTQDLRVALEGRDAVVVLTKHTAYSKLTTEDIMRFSKNPNILIYDSVNVVINNNKYTKIEKLGMPALIQ
;
A
#
# COMPACT_ATOMS: atom_id res chain seq x y z
N MET A 1 -27.94 -5.59 0.25
CA MET A 1 -27.76 -6.57 -0.85
C MET A 1 -26.34 -6.41 -1.37
N GLU A 2 -25.61 -7.51 -1.56
CA GLU A 2 -24.31 -7.52 -2.25
C GLU A 2 -24.55 -7.38 -3.75
N VAL A 3 -23.86 -6.44 -4.40
CA VAL A 3 -24.08 -6.13 -5.83
C VAL A 3 -22.85 -6.31 -6.71
N ASN A 4 -21.67 -6.51 -6.12
CA ASN A 4 -20.43 -6.45 -6.87
C ASN A 4 -19.95 -7.83 -7.32
N TYR A 5 -20.15 -8.87 -6.48
CA TYR A 5 -19.57 -10.19 -6.73
C TYR A 5 -20.56 -11.32 -6.43
N PRO A 6 -20.51 -12.43 -7.20
CA PRO A 6 -21.24 -13.64 -6.85
C PRO A 6 -20.72 -14.19 -5.52
N LYS A 7 -21.57 -14.89 -4.77
CA LYS A 7 -21.12 -15.59 -3.56
C LYS A 7 -20.65 -16.99 -3.90
N ILE A 8 -19.42 -17.31 -3.50
CA ILE A 8 -18.85 -18.65 -3.62
C ILE A 8 -19.33 -19.46 -2.42
N VAL A 9 -19.96 -20.59 -2.66
CA VAL A 9 -20.49 -21.46 -1.60
C VAL A 9 -20.14 -22.92 -1.86
N SER A 10 -20.03 -23.67 -0.78
CA SER A 10 -19.99 -25.13 -0.77
C SER A 10 -20.54 -25.61 0.58
N GLY A 11 -20.85 -26.90 0.70
CA GLY A 11 -21.36 -27.49 1.94
C GLY A 11 -20.64 -28.81 2.25
N ILE A 12 -20.73 -29.24 3.50
CA ILE A 12 -20.23 -30.57 3.94
C ILE A 12 -20.97 -31.71 3.23
N ASN A 13 -22.18 -31.45 2.75
CA ASN A 13 -23.02 -32.32 1.96
C ASN A 13 -23.88 -31.49 0.99
N GLN A 14 -24.64 -32.17 0.13
CA GLN A 14 -25.49 -31.52 -0.88
C GLN A 14 -26.56 -30.61 -0.27
N GLU A 15 -27.24 -31.08 0.78
CA GLU A 15 -28.29 -30.31 1.48
C GLU A 15 -27.74 -28.98 2.03
N SER A 16 -26.58 -29.02 2.69
CA SER A 16 -25.91 -27.83 3.21
C SER A 16 -25.55 -26.85 2.09
N ALA A 17 -25.04 -27.36 0.96
CA ALA A 17 -24.66 -26.53 -0.18
C ALA A 17 -25.89 -25.86 -0.83
N GLU A 18 -27.01 -26.57 -0.92
CA GLU A 18 -28.27 -26.05 -1.45
C GLU A 18 -28.90 -25.00 -0.54
N LEU A 19 -28.93 -25.26 0.77
CA LEU A 19 -29.40 -24.30 1.77
C LEU A 19 -28.57 -23.01 1.75
N ALA A 20 -27.23 -23.13 1.75
CA ALA A 20 -26.34 -21.99 1.65
C ALA A 20 -26.57 -21.21 0.34
N ALA A 21 -26.70 -21.91 -0.79
CA ALA A 21 -26.95 -21.27 -2.08
C ALA A 21 -28.30 -20.52 -2.11
N LYS A 22 -29.36 -21.12 -1.57
CA LYS A 22 -30.69 -20.50 -1.47
C LYS A 22 -30.69 -19.27 -0.55
N PHE A 23 -29.91 -19.31 0.53
CA PHE A 23 -29.72 -18.15 1.39
C PHE A 23 -29.00 -17.02 0.64
N TYR A 24 -27.82 -17.31 0.07
CA TYR A 24 -27.01 -16.29 -0.60
C TYR A 24 -27.65 -15.74 -1.88
N SER A 25 -28.48 -16.53 -2.59
CA SER A 25 -29.20 -16.05 -3.77
C SER A 25 -30.24 -14.97 -3.45
N ARG A 26 -30.68 -14.85 -2.20
CA ARG A 26 -31.58 -13.77 -1.76
C ARG A 26 -30.86 -12.45 -1.51
N ILE A 27 -29.55 -12.49 -1.27
CA ILE A 27 -28.78 -11.31 -0.86
C ILE A 27 -27.70 -10.91 -1.87
N SER A 28 -27.28 -11.79 -2.77
CA SER A 28 -26.30 -11.52 -3.82
C SER A 28 -26.96 -11.37 -5.18
N SER A 29 -26.97 -10.16 -5.73
CA SER A 29 -27.58 -9.89 -7.03
C SER A 29 -26.78 -10.45 -8.21
N LYS A 30 -25.50 -10.77 -8.00
CA LYS A 30 -24.63 -11.43 -8.99
C LYS A 30 -24.74 -12.96 -8.96
N GLY A 31 -25.61 -13.50 -8.10
CA GLY A 31 -25.87 -14.93 -8.00
C GLY A 31 -24.88 -15.67 -7.11
N VAL A 32 -24.90 -17.00 -7.25
CA VAL A 32 -24.13 -17.92 -6.40
C VAL A 32 -23.37 -18.90 -7.28
N ILE A 33 -22.09 -19.09 -6.98
CA ILE A 33 -21.26 -20.13 -7.59
C ILE A 33 -21.08 -21.24 -6.56
N LYS A 34 -21.63 -22.42 -6.86
CA LYS A 34 -21.46 -23.61 -6.03
C LYS A 34 -20.20 -24.35 -6.44
N LEU A 35 -19.29 -24.57 -5.51
CA LEU A 35 -18.13 -25.42 -5.71
C LEU A 35 -18.36 -26.83 -5.18
N SER A 36 -17.64 -27.79 -5.74
CA SER A 36 -17.83 -29.22 -5.48
C SER A 36 -17.41 -29.67 -4.09
N SER A 37 -16.62 -28.87 -3.35
CA SER A 37 -16.18 -29.20 -1.99
C SER A 37 -15.83 -27.96 -1.16
N ILE A 38 -15.83 -28.12 0.16
CA ILE A 38 -15.35 -27.11 1.11
C ILE A 38 -13.92 -26.69 0.80
N ARG A 39 -13.04 -27.66 0.57
CA ARG A 39 -11.64 -27.40 0.23
C ARG A 39 -11.50 -26.53 -1.02
N ALA A 40 -12.36 -26.72 -2.03
CA ALA A 40 -12.36 -25.88 -3.23
C ALA A 40 -12.76 -24.43 -2.94
N ALA A 41 -13.77 -24.21 -2.07
CA ALA A 41 -14.19 -22.86 -1.66
C ALA A 41 -13.20 -22.17 -0.73
N GLU A 42 -12.59 -22.89 0.20
CA GLU A 42 -11.50 -22.36 1.04
C GLU A 42 -10.29 -21.98 0.18
N PHE A 43 -9.90 -22.87 -0.74
CA PHE A 43 -8.74 -22.62 -1.60
C PHE A 43 -9.00 -21.48 -2.59
N SER A 44 -10.21 -21.32 -3.14
CA SER A 44 -10.50 -20.20 -4.02
C SER A 44 -10.29 -18.85 -3.31
N LYS A 45 -10.63 -18.76 -2.02
CA LYS A 45 -10.40 -17.53 -1.26
C LYS A 45 -8.92 -17.21 -1.06
N LEU A 46 -8.11 -18.23 -0.79
CA LEU A 46 -6.67 -18.07 -0.68
C LEU A 46 -6.04 -17.75 -2.04
N ALA A 47 -6.50 -18.37 -3.11
CA ALA A 47 -6.03 -18.14 -4.47
C ALA A 47 -6.26 -16.68 -4.93
N GLU A 48 -7.42 -16.08 -4.61
CA GLU A 48 -7.67 -14.64 -4.83
C GLU A 48 -6.63 -13.76 -4.12
N GLY A 49 -6.31 -14.09 -2.87
CA GLY A 49 -5.32 -13.37 -2.06
C GLY A 49 -3.91 -13.50 -2.60
N VAL A 50 -3.50 -14.73 -2.97
CA VAL A 50 -2.20 -15.01 -3.59
C VAL A 50 -2.06 -14.29 -4.93
N TYR A 51 -3.09 -14.31 -5.77
CA TYR A 51 -3.10 -13.57 -7.03
C TYR A 51 -2.81 -12.09 -6.80
N ARG A 52 -3.51 -11.46 -5.84
CA ARG A 52 -3.32 -10.05 -5.52
C ARG A 52 -1.92 -9.78 -4.98
N ASP A 53 -1.44 -10.60 -4.06
CA ASP A 53 -0.12 -10.45 -3.44
C ASP A 53 1.02 -10.51 -4.47
N VAL A 54 1.01 -11.54 -5.32
CA VAL A 54 2.01 -11.74 -6.38
C VAL A 54 1.96 -10.61 -7.40
N ASN A 55 0.78 -10.14 -7.80
CA ASN A 55 0.67 -9.03 -8.74
C ASN A 55 1.09 -7.69 -8.13
N ILE A 56 0.93 -7.47 -6.82
CA ILE A 56 1.49 -6.29 -6.16
C ILE A 56 3.02 -6.36 -6.15
N ALA A 57 3.61 -7.52 -5.84
CA ALA A 57 5.06 -7.70 -5.87
C ALA A 57 5.64 -7.41 -7.27
N LEU A 58 5.00 -7.96 -8.31
CA LEU A 58 5.34 -7.66 -9.71
C LEU A 58 5.25 -6.16 -10.01
N SER A 59 4.16 -5.51 -9.61
CA SER A 59 3.97 -4.06 -9.80
C SER A 59 5.02 -3.22 -9.08
N ASN A 60 5.44 -3.62 -7.89
CA ASN A 60 6.51 -2.96 -7.14
C ASN A 60 7.84 -3.05 -7.88
N GLU A 61 8.26 -4.24 -8.33
CA GLU A 61 9.50 -4.39 -9.08
C GLU A 61 9.49 -3.63 -10.41
N LEU A 62 8.38 -3.70 -11.15
CA LEU A 62 8.22 -2.95 -12.40
C LEU A 62 8.25 -1.44 -12.16
N ALA A 63 7.66 -0.93 -11.08
CA ALA A 63 7.73 0.48 -10.74
C ALA A 63 9.17 0.91 -10.42
N MET A 64 9.90 0.11 -9.63
CA MET A 64 11.31 0.37 -9.35
C MET A 64 12.18 0.31 -10.61
N LEU A 65 11.90 -0.62 -11.53
CA LEU A 65 12.60 -0.68 -12.82
C LEU A 65 12.29 0.55 -13.67
N SER A 66 11.04 0.99 -13.70
CA SER A 66 10.60 2.17 -14.46
C SER A 66 11.39 3.44 -14.08
N GLU A 67 11.72 3.61 -12.80
CA GLU A 67 12.58 4.70 -12.32
C GLU A 67 13.99 4.63 -12.92
N ILE A 68 14.56 3.43 -13.03
CA ILE A 68 15.91 3.19 -13.54
C ILE A 68 15.99 3.46 -15.05
N ILE A 69 14.99 3.01 -15.79
CA ILE A 69 14.96 3.14 -17.27
C ILE A 69 14.31 4.46 -17.73
N GLY A 70 13.83 5.29 -16.80
CA GLY A 70 13.27 6.61 -17.11
C GLY A 70 11.89 6.59 -17.77
N VAL A 71 11.03 5.62 -17.43
CA VAL A 71 9.65 5.53 -17.95
C VAL A 71 8.61 5.72 -16.85
N ASN A 72 7.40 6.10 -17.24
CA ASN A 72 6.28 6.27 -16.35
C ASN A 72 5.55 4.93 -16.12
N TYR A 73 5.67 4.34 -14.91
CA TYR A 73 4.99 3.09 -14.58
C TYR A 73 3.47 3.17 -14.71
N TYR A 74 2.85 4.29 -14.32
CA TYR A 74 1.38 4.42 -14.35
C TYR A 74 0.84 4.47 -15.78
N GLU A 75 1.55 5.13 -16.69
CA GLU A 75 1.27 5.13 -18.14
C GLU A 75 1.47 3.73 -18.73
N VAL A 76 2.61 3.08 -18.44
CA VAL A 76 2.89 1.70 -18.89
C VAL A 76 1.82 0.74 -18.38
N ARG A 77 1.42 0.87 -17.11
CA ARG A 77 0.36 0.07 -16.50
C ARG A 77 -0.97 0.26 -17.22
N GLU A 78 -1.36 1.50 -17.52
CA GLU A 78 -2.59 1.80 -18.25
C GLU A 78 -2.58 1.15 -19.63
N ALA A 79 -1.49 1.33 -20.39
CA ALA A 79 -1.32 0.73 -21.70
C ALA A 79 -1.33 -0.80 -21.64
N ALA A 80 -0.58 -1.40 -20.70
CA ALA A 80 -0.50 -2.86 -20.55
C ALA A 80 -1.83 -3.47 -20.15
N ASN A 81 -2.57 -2.84 -19.24
CA ASN A 81 -3.89 -3.31 -18.79
C ASN A 81 -5.02 -3.13 -19.82
N SER A 82 -4.74 -2.53 -20.99
CA SER A 82 -5.67 -2.59 -22.13
C SER A 82 -5.82 -4.01 -22.69
N GLN A 83 -4.84 -4.89 -22.42
CA GLN A 83 -4.91 -6.30 -22.79
C GLN A 83 -5.75 -7.09 -21.79
N PRO A 84 -6.67 -7.96 -22.23
CA PRO A 84 -7.62 -8.65 -21.35
C PRO A 84 -6.99 -9.64 -20.37
N TYR A 85 -5.70 -9.96 -20.53
CA TYR A 85 -4.95 -10.89 -19.69
C TYR A 85 -3.93 -10.19 -18.78
N CYS A 86 -3.84 -8.86 -18.85
CA CYS A 86 -2.90 -8.07 -18.06
C CYS A 86 -3.65 -7.21 -17.04
N HIS A 87 -3.28 -7.34 -15.77
CA HIS A 87 -3.94 -6.64 -14.67
C HIS A 87 -2.89 -6.19 -13.63
N LEU A 88 -1.89 -5.45 -14.08
CA LEU A 88 -0.89 -4.84 -13.22
C LEU A 88 -1.57 -4.00 -12.12
N HIS A 89 -1.16 -4.23 -10.89
CA HIS A 89 -1.66 -3.56 -9.70
C HIS A 89 -0.98 -2.20 -9.52
N LEU A 90 -1.35 -1.46 -8.48
CA LEU A 90 -0.64 -0.24 -8.10
C LEU A 90 0.54 -0.64 -7.18
N PRO A 91 1.74 -0.11 -7.42
CA PRO A 91 2.84 -0.22 -6.48
C PRO A 91 2.55 0.64 -5.26
N GLY A 92 3.29 0.41 -4.18
CA GLY A 92 3.15 1.19 -2.96
C GLY A 92 4.26 0.89 -1.95
N PRO A 93 4.18 1.48 -0.75
CA PRO A 93 5.23 1.34 0.26
C PRO A 93 5.27 -0.05 0.91
N GLY A 94 4.33 -0.93 0.57
CA GLY A 94 4.26 -2.30 1.05
C GLY A 94 2.85 -2.83 1.00
N VAL A 95 2.64 -4.00 1.60
CA VAL A 95 1.34 -4.67 1.67
C VAL A 95 0.99 -4.92 3.11
N GLY A 96 -0.13 -4.35 3.57
CA GLY A 96 -0.62 -4.51 4.93
C GLY A 96 -2.03 -5.10 5.03
N GLY A 97 -2.60 -5.00 6.22
CA GLY A 97 -3.94 -5.51 6.56
C GLY A 97 -3.94 -7.00 6.93
N PRO A 98 -5.07 -7.52 7.42
CA PRO A 98 -5.13 -8.88 7.99
C PRO A 98 -5.20 -10.01 6.96
N CYS A 99 -5.33 -9.69 5.66
CA CYS A 99 -5.61 -10.67 4.62
C CYS A 99 -4.40 -10.92 3.72
N ILE A 100 -4.02 -9.95 2.90
CA ILE A 100 -3.05 -10.16 1.81
C ILE A 100 -1.65 -10.53 2.32
N PRO A 101 -1.13 -9.94 3.41
CA PRO A 101 0.13 -10.38 4.01
C PRO A 101 0.08 -11.78 4.62
N VAL A 102 -1.12 -12.31 4.92
CA VAL A 102 -1.30 -13.53 5.73
C VAL A 102 -1.67 -14.74 4.87
N TYR A 103 -2.56 -14.57 3.89
CA TYR A 103 -3.12 -15.67 3.09
C TYR A 103 -2.05 -16.48 2.33
N PRO A 104 -1.01 -15.86 1.73
CA PRO A 104 0.08 -16.62 1.10
C PRO A 104 0.75 -17.59 2.09
N TYR A 105 0.92 -17.18 3.35
CA TYR A 105 1.53 -18.04 4.37
C TYR A 105 0.66 -19.22 4.79
N PHE A 106 -0.68 -19.11 4.72
CA PHE A 106 -1.55 -20.29 4.88
C PHE A 106 -1.31 -21.32 3.78
N VAL A 107 -1.17 -20.86 2.53
CA VAL A 107 -0.87 -21.74 1.39
C VAL A 107 0.53 -22.35 1.54
N VAL A 108 1.54 -21.55 1.90
CA VAL A 108 2.92 -22.00 2.14
C VAL A 108 2.96 -23.07 3.24
N ASN A 109 2.31 -22.84 4.39
CA ASN A 109 2.32 -23.78 5.51
C ASN A 109 1.68 -25.12 5.14
N VAL A 110 0.49 -25.10 4.49
CA VAL A 110 -0.19 -26.33 4.08
C VAL A 110 0.61 -27.09 3.02
N SER A 111 1.12 -26.39 2.01
CA SER A 111 1.88 -27.01 0.92
C SER A 111 3.22 -27.60 1.37
N THR A 112 3.96 -26.89 2.22
CA THR A 112 5.29 -27.34 2.69
C THR A 112 5.16 -28.63 3.51
N ARG A 113 4.13 -28.75 4.36
CA ARG A 113 3.80 -29.99 5.09
C ARG A 113 3.46 -31.17 4.17
N LYS A 114 3.14 -30.90 2.90
CA LYS A 114 2.87 -31.89 1.86
C LYS A 114 4.04 -32.09 0.90
N GLY A 115 5.22 -31.53 1.22
CA GLY A 115 6.42 -31.67 0.40
C GLY A 115 6.48 -30.75 -0.83
N PHE A 116 5.57 -29.77 -0.95
CA PHE A 116 5.59 -28.78 -2.02
C PHE A 116 5.99 -27.40 -1.49
N ILE A 117 7.05 -26.81 -2.03
CA ILE A 117 7.51 -25.47 -1.65
C ILE A 117 7.09 -24.48 -2.74
N PRO A 118 6.12 -23.57 -2.48
CA PRO A 118 5.65 -22.62 -3.47
C PRO A 118 6.61 -21.42 -3.58
N ARG A 119 7.70 -21.60 -4.34
CA ARG A 119 8.78 -20.59 -4.48
C ARG A 119 8.29 -19.19 -4.88
N LEU A 120 7.34 -19.11 -5.81
CA LEU A 120 6.80 -17.82 -6.28
C LEU A 120 6.12 -17.03 -5.15
N LEU A 121 5.36 -17.71 -4.28
CA LEU A 121 4.62 -17.07 -3.18
C LEU A 121 5.59 -16.51 -2.13
N LEU A 122 6.65 -17.28 -1.82
CA LEU A 122 7.71 -16.84 -0.91
C LEU A 122 8.46 -15.62 -1.46
N LEU A 123 8.79 -15.63 -2.75
CA LEU A 123 9.47 -14.49 -3.39
C LEU A 123 8.59 -13.24 -3.40
N ALA A 124 7.32 -13.38 -3.78
CA ALA A 124 6.37 -12.26 -3.76
C ALA A 124 6.22 -11.67 -2.35
N ARG A 125 6.11 -12.52 -1.31
CA ARG A 125 6.06 -12.04 0.06
C ARG A 125 7.32 -11.30 0.46
N ASN A 126 8.50 -11.85 0.15
CA ASN A 126 9.77 -11.21 0.44
C ASN A 126 9.88 -9.82 -0.20
N ILE A 127 9.50 -9.69 -1.48
CA ILE A 127 9.45 -8.40 -2.19
C ILE A 127 8.52 -7.43 -1.45
N ASN A 128 7.29 -7.85 -1.16
CA ASN A 128 6.28 -6.99 -0.54
C ASN A 128 6.62 -6.58 0.90
N GLU A 129 7.27 -7.45 1.69
CA GLU A 129 7.76 -7.16 3.05
C GLU A 129 8.96 -6.23 3.05
N PHE A 130 9.75 -6.22 1.97
CA PHE A 130 10.92 -5.37 1.85
C PHE A 130 10.60 -3.96 1.33
N MET A 131 9.39 -3.74 0.81
CA MET A 131 8.99 -2.45 0.25
C MET A 131 9.04 -1.26 1.23
N PRO A 132 8.74 -1.39 2.54
CA PRO A 132 8.91 -0.27 3.46
C PRO A 132 10.37 0.20 3.52
N TYR A 133 11.31 -0.74 3.47
CA TYR A 133 12.74 -0.45 3.43
C TYR A 133 13.18 0.13 2.08
N GLU A 134 12.68 -0.40 0.96
CA GLU A 134 12.97 0.15 -0.38
C GLU A 134 12.41 1.56 -0.57
N THR A 135 11.24 1.84 0.02
CA THR A 135 10.63 3.18 0.07
C THR A 135 11.48 4.12 0.92
N PHE A 136 11.90 3.67 2.11
CA PHE A 136 12.78 4.45 2.99
C PHE A 136 14.12 4.77 2.31
N LYS A 137 14.75 3.81 1.62
CA LYS A 137 16.00 4.04 0.89
C LYS A 137 15.88 5.10 -0.18
N ARG A 138 14.79 5.10 -0.94
CA ARG A 138 14.49 6.11 -1.97
C ARG A 138 14.30 7.47 -1.35
N PHE A 139 13.43 7.55 -0.34
CA PHE A 139 13.20 8.78 0.40
C PHE A 139 14.50 9.36 0.98
N GLU A 140 15.33 8.52 1.60
CA GLU A 140 16.60 8.97 2.16
C GLU A 140 17.59 9.43 1.06
N LYS A 141 17.66 8.73 -0.07
CA LYS A 141 18.47 9.15 -1.22
C LYS A 141 18.01 10.50 -1.76
N PHE A 142 16.71 10.70 -1.87
CA PHE A 142 16.10 11.96 -2.30
C PHE A 142 16.39 13.11 -1.32
N MET A 143 16.30 12.87 -0.01
CA MET A 143 16.68 13.87 0.98
C MET A 143 18.16 14.25 0.88
N ARG A 144 19.05 13.25 0.76
CA ARG A 144 20.49 13.49 0.63
C ARG A 144 20.86 14.25 -0.64
N SER A 145 20.19 13.99 -1.77
CA SER A 145 20.46 14.72 -3.01
C SER A 145 20.11 16.21 -2.91
N HIS A 146 19.31 16.58 -1.92
CA HIS A 146 18.95 17.97 -1.59
C HIS A 146 19.67 18.51 -0.34
N GLY A 147 20.71 17.82 0.14
CA GLY A 147 21.52 18.27 1.28
C GLY A 147 20.86 18.08 2.64
N LEU A 148 19.74 17.33 2.74
CA LEU A 148 19.08 17.03 4.01
C LEU A 148 19.52 15.67 4.56
N ARG A 149 19.66 15.60 5.88
CA ARG A 149 19.91 14.36 6.62
C ARG A 149 18.69 14.02 7.46
N ILE A 150 18.29 12.74 7.48
CA ILE A 150 17.12 12.25 8.23
C ILE A 150 17.21 12.62 9.73
N SER A 151 18.40 12.55 10.33
CA SER A 151 18.62 12.83 11.75
C SER A 151 18.35 14.28 12.17
N ASP A 152 18.48 15.22 11.22
CA ASP A 152 18.41 16.67 11.48
C ASP A 152 17.16 17.30 10.85
N SER A 153 16.31 16.50 10.22
CA SER A 153 15.14 16.96 9.49
C SER A 153 13.86 16.70 10.28
N ARG A 154 12.87 17.56 10.05
CA ARG A 154 11.51 17.44 10.56
C ARG A 154 10.65 16.84 9.47
N ILE A 155 10.06 15.67 9.73
CA ILE A 155 9.42 14.86 8.69
C ILE A 155 7.93 14.71 8.99
N GLY A 156 7.09 15.07 8.01
CA GLY A 156 5.66 14.75 8.02
C GLY A 156 5.41 13.40 7.35
N VAL A 157 4.60 12.55 7.97
CA VAL A 157 4.20 11.25 7.40
C VAL A 157 2.68 11.26 7.17
N LEU A 158 2.26 11.18 5.91
CA LEU A 158 0.85 11.19 5.54
C LEU A 158 0.37 9.77 5.21
N GLY A 159 -0.53 9.24 6.04
CA GLY A 159 -1.09 7.90 5.95
C GLY A 159 -0.48 6.93 6.95
N VAL A 160 -1.33 6.37 7.81
CA VAL A 160 -0.97 5.36 8.82
C VAL A 160 -1.77 4.08 8.58
N ALA A 161 -3.02 4.19 8.14
CA ALA A 161 -3.83 3.04 7.77
C ALA A 161 -3.17 2.19 6.68
N PHE A 162 -3.38 0.87 6.71
CA PHE A 162 -2.71 -0.05 5.80
C PHE A 162 -3.14 0.11 4.33
N ARG A 163 -4.30 0.76 4.10
CA ARG A 163 -4.83 1.12 2.78
C ARG A 163 -5.66 2.39 2.86
N GLY A 164 -5.96 2.97 1.71
CA GLY A 164 -6.85 4.13 1.61
C GLY A 164 -8.24 3.86 2.19
N ASP A 165 -8.78 4.91 2.81
CA ASP A 165 -10.17 5.04 3.25
C ASP A 165 -10.62 3.97 4.26
N THR A 166 -9.73 3.64 5.19
CA THR A 166 -10.01 2.86 6.41
C THR A 166 -9.19 3.43 7.56
N ASP A 167 -9.59 3.14 8.79
CA ASP A 167 -8.88 3.43 10.04
C ASP A 167 -8.03 2.24 10.55
N ASP A 168 -8.02 1.13 9.81
CA ASP A 168 -7.31 -0.10 10.20
C ASP A 168 -5.81 0.05 9.91
N THR A 169 -5.00 -0.05 10.96
CA THR A 169 -3.54 0.08 10.89
C THR A 169 -2.81 -1.24 11.01
N ARG A 170 -3.52 -2.38 11.09
CA ARG A 170 -2.88 -3.69 11.28
C ARG A 170 -1.93 -4.02 10.14
N LEU A 171 -0.70 -4.40 10.51
CA LEU A 171 0.38 -4.72 9.57
C LEU A 171 0.61 -3.59 8.56
N SER A 172 0.42 -2.33 8.96
CA SER A 172 0.60 -1.21 8.04
C SER A 172 2.07 -1.05 7.66
N PRO A 173 2.40 -0.89 6.36
CA PRO A 173 3.77 -0.59 5.95
C PRO A 173 4.27 0.76 6.47
N SER A 174 3.37 1.67 6.88
CA SER A 174 3.73 2.94 7.50
C SER A 174 4.44 2.74 8.84
N HIS A 175 4.08 1.72 9.62
CA HIS A 175 4.74 1.43 10.89
C HIS A 175 6.21 1.08 10.70
N ASP A 176 6.50 0.18 9.76
CA ASP A 176 7.87 -0.23 9.43
C ASP A 176 8.69 0.94 8.89
N PHE A 177 8.09 1.76 8.02
CA PHE A 177 8.74 2.96 7.49
C PHE A 177 9.10 3.97 8.60
N ILE A 178 8.18 4.25 9.51
CA ILE A 178 8.40 5.18 10.63
C ILE A 178 9.46 4.61 11.59
N ALA A 179 9.44 3.30 11.86
CA ALA A 179 10.48 2.65 12.65
C ALA A 179 11.87 2.82 12.01
N LEU A 180 11.99 2.74 10.68
CA LEU A 180 13.24 3.01 9.96
C LEU A 180 13.69 4.48 10.07
N LEU A 181 12.77 5.45 10.02
CA LEU A 181 13.10 6.87 10.28
C LEU A 181 13.67 7.06 11.70
N LYS A 182 13.02 6.47 12.71
CA LYS A 182 13.47 6.51 14.10
C LYS A 182 14.83 5.84 14.26
N ALA A 183 15.03 4.67 13.67
CA ALA A 183 16.30 3.95 13.69
C ALA A 183 17.43 4.73 13.00
N ARG A 184 17.11 5.59 12.01
CA ARG A 184 18.06 6.52 11.37
C ARG A 184 18.29 7.80 12.18
N GLY A 185 17.68 7.93 13.36
CA GLY A 185 17.89 9.03 14.30
C GLY A 185 16.99 10.24 14.07
N CYS A 186 15.94 10.14 13.25
CA CYS A 186 14.96 11.22 13.11
C CYS A 186 14.21 11.43 14.43
N LYS A 187 14.31 12.63 15.00
CA LYS A 187 13.69 12.95 16.29
C LYS A 187 12.31 13.60 16.14
N ASP A 188 12.08 14.34 15.06
CA ASP A 188 10.88 15.13 14.87
C ASP A 188 10.05 14.59 13.69
N ILE A 189 9.19 13.63 14.00
CA ILE A 189 8.25 13.00 13.08
C ILE A 189 6.84 13.34 13.55
N ILE A 190 5.97 13.78 12.66
CA ILE A 190 4.52 13.84 12.92
C ILE A 190 3.80 12.99 11.88
N ALA A 191 3.03 12.02 12.35
CA ALA A 191 2.16 11.23 11.51
C ALA A 191 0.79 11.88 11.40
N HIS A 192 0.18 11.77 10.22
CA HIS A 192 -1.16 12.22 9.96
C HIS A 192 -1.95 11.18 9.22
N ASP A 193 -3.18 10.95 9.67
CA ASP A 193 -4.15 10.11 8.99
C ASP A 193 -5.55 10.70 9.21
N PRO A 194 -6.37 10.88 8.17
CA PRO A 194 -7.69 11.48 8.33
C PRO A 194 -8.68 10.58 9.11
N LEU A 195 -8.43 9.27 9.22
CA LEU A 195 -9.38 8.31 9.77
C LEU A 195 -8.89 7.64 11.05
N VAL A 196 -7.57 7.53 11.25
CA VAL A 196 -6.99 6.93 12.45
C VAL A 196 -6.98 7.97 13.58
N THR A 197 -7.62 7.63 14.71
CA THR A 197 -7.71 8.50 15.90
C THR A 197 -6.72 8.11 17.00
N GLY A 198 -6.15 6.91 16.94
CA GLY A 198 -5.14 6.40 17.87
C GLY A 198 -4.42 5.19 17.29
N ASP A 199 -3.14 5.02 17.63
CA ASP A 199 -2.32 3.92 17.14
C ASP A 199 -1.23 3.57 18.17
N GLU A 200 -1.35 2.37 18.77
CA GLU A 200 -0.44 1.92 19.84
C GLU A 200 1.02 1.82 19.38
N ILE A 201 1.26 1.51 18.10
CA ILE A 201 2.63 1.38 17.56
C ILE A 201 3.27 2.77 17.44
N LEU A 202 2.53 3.78 16.98
CA LEU A 202 3.02 5.16 16.96
C LEU A 202 3.30 5.69 18.37
N GLU A 203 2.44 5.38 19.35
CA GLU A 203 2.67 5.73 20.75
C GLU A 203 3.97 5.11 21.29
N GLN A 204 4.20 3.82 21.02
CA GLN A 204 5.43 3.12 21.40
C GLN A 204 6.68 3.72 20.73
N LEU A 205 6.55 4.19 19.49
CA LEU A 205 7.63 4.87 18.76
C LEU A 205 7.81 6.35 19.17
N GLY A 206 6.93 6.87 20.03
CA GLY A 206 6.90 8.27 20.45
C GLY A 206 6.67 9.22 19.26
N VAL A 207 5.77 8.86 18.35
CA VAL A 207 5.42 9.65 17.16
C VAL A 207 4.00 10.19 17.32
N PRO A 208 3.82 11.53 17.42
CA PRO A 208 2.50 12.13 17.47
C PRO A 208 1.67 11.81 16.23
N LEU A 209 0.40 11.46 16.44
CA LEU A 209 -0.61 11.29 15.41
C LEU A 209 -1.58 12.48 15.44
N THR A 210 -1.92 13.02 14.27
CA THR A 210 -2.93 14.08 14.13
C THR A 210 -3.84 13.84 12.93
N GLN A 211 -5.10 14.29 13.02
CA GLN A 211 -6.02 14.34 11.89
C GLN A 211 -6.03 15.74 11.21
N ASP A 212 -5.25 16.69 11.74
CA ASP A 212 -5.07 18.02 11.15
C ASP A 212 -3.82 18.03 10.26
N LEU A 213 -4.05 18.06 8.96
CA LEU A 213 -2.99 18.09 7.94
C LEU A 213 -2.06 19.31 8.10
N ARG A 214 -2.54 20.45 8.61
CA ARG A 214 -1.72 21.63 8.82
C ARG A 214 -0.70 21.40 9.92
N VAL A 215 -1.12 20.81 11.04
CA VAL A 215 -0.25 20.44 12.16
C VAL A 215 0.84 19.47 11.70
N ALA A 216 0.47 18.51 10.84
CA ALA A 216 1.40 17.52 10.32
C ALA A 216 2.49 18.09 9.40
N LEU A 217 2.18 19.19 8.70
CA LEU A 217 3.05 19.78 7.69
C LEU A 217 3.80 21.01 8.18
N GLU A 218 3.27 21.75 9.15
CA GLU A 218 3.85 23.01 9.60
C GLU A 218 5.31 22.87 10.04
N GLY A 219 6.17 23.66 9.41
CA GLY A 219 7.60 23.67 9.64
C GLY A 219 8.34 22.40 9.19
N ARG A 220 7.73 21.48 8.42
CA ARG A 220 8.44 20.28 7.96
C ARG A 220 9.46 20.60 6.86
N ASP A 221 10.56 19.87 6.88
CA ASP A 221 11.62 19.94 5.86
C ASP A 221 11.35 18.93 4.73
N ALA A 222 10.68 17.82 5.06
CA ALA A 222 10.22 16.82 4.10
C ALA A 222 8.87 16.22 4.51
N VAL A 223 8.11 15.74 3.53
CA VAL A 223 6.90 14.96 3.71
C VAL A 223 6.97 13.68 2.89
N VAL A 224 6.48 12.59 3.48
CA VAL A 224 6.29 11.32 2.80
C VAL A 224 4.81 10.92 2.82
N VAL A 225 4.28 10.48 1.68
CA VAL A 225 2.90 9.99 1.55
C VAL A 225 2.91 8.48 1.38
N LEU A 226 2.33 7.76 2.34
CA LEU A 226 2.35 6.31 2.45
C LEU A 226 0.97 5.66 2.22
N THR A 227 -0.12 6.38 2.45
CA THR A 227 -1.47 5.84 2.25
C THR A 227 -2.28 6.69 1.29
N LYS A 228 -2.87 6.04 0.28
CA LYS A 228 -3.70 6.69 -0.74
C LYS A 228 -5.13 6.93 -0.24
N HIS A 229 -5.31 7.80 0.75
CA HIS A 229 -6.66 8.23 1.13
C HIS A 229 -7.27 9.12 0.05
N THR A 230 -8.58 9.00 -0.15
CA THR A 230 -9.34 9.91 -1.01
C THR A 230 -9.22 11.36 -0.53
N ALA A 231 -9.06 11.59 0.77
CA ALA A 231 -8.79 12.90 1.35
C ALA A 231 -7.52 13.59 0.79
N TYR A 232 -6.52 12.83 0.32
CA TYR A 232 -5.29 13.37 -0.27
C TYR A 232 -5.38 13.58 -1.78
N SER A 233 -6.43 13.09 -2.45
CA SER A 233 -6.56 13.12 -3.91
C SER A 233 -6.57 14.53 -4.53
N LYS A 234 -6.89 15.55 -3.73
CA LYS A 234 -6.90 16.96 -4.14
C LYS A 234 -5.69 17.73 -3.64
N LEU A 235 -4.80 17.09 -2.87
CA LEU A 235 -3.65 17.74 -2.28
C LEU A 235 -2.64 18.09 -3.36
N THR A 236 -2.35 19.37 -3.53
CA THR A 236 -1.33 19.83 -4.47
C THR A 236 0.01 20.07 -3.80
N THR A 237 1.07 20.17 -4.60
CA THR A 237 2.38 20.67 -4.15
C THR A 237 2.29 22.06 -3.54
N GLU A 238 1.42 22.96 -4.05
CA GLU A 238 1.22 24.29 -3.46
C GLU A 238 0.58 24.24 -2.08
N ASP A 239 -0.41 23.35 -1.91
CA ASP A 239 -1.06 23.17 -0.61
C ASP A 239 -0.05 22.70 0.44
N ILE A 240 0.82 21.75 0.07
CA ILE A 240 1.89 21.23 0.96
C ILE A 240 2.89 22.34 1.30
N MET A 241 3.36 23.13 0.32
CA MET A 241 4.25 24.27 0.59
C MET A 241 3.60 25.31 1.51
N ARG A 242 2.32 25.61 1.29
CA ARG A 242 1.56 26.58 2.10
C ARG A 242 1.38 26.08 3.53
N PHE A 243 0.93 24.84 3.71
CA PHE A 243 0.71 24.28 5.05
C PHE A 243 2.02 24.08 5.81
N SER A 244 3.10 23.73 5.11
CA SER A 244 4.41 23.62 5.73
C SER A 244 5.09 24.94 6.04
N LYS A 245 4.64 26.05 5.44
CA LYS A 245 5.34 27.34 5.47
C LYS A 245 6.79 27.22 4.96
N ASN A 246 7.04 26.23 4.10
CA ASN A 246 8.35 25.92 3.55
C ASN A 246 8.26 25.75 2.02
N PRO A 247 8.68 26.74 1.23
CA PRO A 247 8.65 26.63 -0.24
C PRO A 247 9.66 25.59 -0.77
N ASN A 248 10.59 25.13 0.07
CA ASN A 248 11.64 24.17 -0.28
C ASN A 248 11.39 22.76 0.26
N ILE A 249 10.19 22.47 0.78
CA ILE A 249 9.84 21.16 1.34
C ILE A 249 10.02 20.03 0.32
N LEU A 250 10.70 18.96 0.72
CA LEU A 250 10.82 17.78 -0.13
C LEU A 250 9.57 16.92 -0.03
N ILE A 251 9.01 16.49 -1.16
CA ILE A 251 7.79 15.68 -1.20
C ILE A 251 8.11 14.32 -1.80
N TYR A 252 7.90 13.24 -1.05
CA TYR A 252 8.02 11.87 -1.58
C TYR A 252 6.67 11.17 -1.53
N ASP A 253 6.11 10.88 -2.70
CA ASP A 253 4.78 10.29 -2.83
C ASP A 253 4.89 8.83 -3.30
N SER A 254 4.82 7.90 -2.35
CA SER A 254 4.96 6.46 -2.63
C SER A 254 3.70 5.83 -3.24
N VAL A 255 2.60 6.58 -3.32
CA VAL A 255 1.28 6.06 -3.75
C VAL A 255 0.67 6.84 -4.92
N ASN A 256 1.40 7.82 -5.44
CA ASN A 256 1.01 8.71 -6.53
C ASN A 256 -0.41 9.28 -6.36
N VAL A 257 -0.57 10.11 -5.33
CA VAL A 257 -1.82 10.79 -4.97
C VAL A 257 -1.69 12.31 -5.01
N VAL A 258 -0.50 12.87 -4.80
CA VAL A 258 -0.26 14.32 -4.76
C VAL A 258 -0.22 14.89 -6.17
N ILE A 259 -0.90 16.01 -6.40
CA ILE A 259 -0.94 16.68 -7.70
C ILE A 259 0.21 17.70 -7.80
N ASN A 260 1.01 17.63 -8.87
CA ASN A 260 2.09 18.59 -9.15
C ASN A 260 1.71 19.49 -10.35
N ASN A 261 1.01 20.61 -10.08
CA ASN A 261 0.47 21.48 -11.13
C ASN A 261 1.50 22.50 -11.66
N ASN A 262 2.47 22.92 -10.83
CA ASN A 262 3.36 24.05 -11.14
C ASN A 262 4.80 23.65 -11.47
N LYS A 263 5.03 22.40 -11.93
CA LYS A 263 6.38 21.85 -12.16
C LYS A 263 7.29 22.00 -10.93
N TYR A 264 6.73 21.82 -9.72
CA TYR A 264 7.56 21.77 -8.53
C TYR A 264 8.59 20.64 -8.71
N THR A 265 9.87 20.96 -8.57
CA THR A 265 10.96 20.02 -8.91
C THR A 265 11.41 19.17 -7.73
N LYS A 266 11.06 19.57 -6.50
CA LYS A 266 11.40 18.85 -5.27
C LYS A 266 10.31 17.86 -4.86
N ILE A 267 9.85 17.08 -5.83
CA ILE A 267 8.94 15.96 -5.63
C ILE A 267 9.42 14.73 -6.37
N GLU A 268 9.45 13.61 -5.68
CA GLU A 268 9.67 12.29 -6.27
C GLU A 268 8.45 11.40 -6.00
N LYS A 269 8.18 10.48 -6.93
CA LYS A 269 7.08 9.52 -6.79
C LYS A 269 7.54 8.13 -7.21
N LEU A 270 7.07 7.12 -6.49
CA LEU A 270 7.36 5.72 -6.81
C LEU A 270 6.88 5.40 -8.22
N GLY A 271 7.77 4.86 -9.05
CA GLY A 271 7.46 4.47 -10.43
C GLY A 271 7.38 5.62 -11.44
N MET A 272 7.74 6.85 -11.06
CA MET A 272 7.92 7.95 -12.01
C MET A 272 9.39 8.16 -12.34
N PRO A 273 9.71 8.61 -13.57
CA PRO A 273 11.05 9.09 -13.86
C PRO A 273 11.37 10.28 -12.95
N ALA A 274 12.62 10.39 -12.53
CA ALA A 274 13.09 11.59 -11.83
C ALA A 274 12.82 12.82 -12.71
N LEU A 275 12.33 13.91 -12.12
CA LEU A 275 12.21 15.18 -12.81
C LEU A 275 13.64 15.64 -13.15
N ILE A 276 14.00 15.55 -14.43
CA ILE A 276 15.31 15.98 -14.93
C ILE A 276 15.50 17.44 -14.52
N GLN A 277 16.57 17.72 -13.76
CA GLN A 277 17.02 19.07 -13.42
C GLN A 277 17.78 19.70 -14.57
#